data_AF-A0A729FTK4-F1
#
_entry.id   AF-A0A729FTK4-F1
#
_cell.length_a   1.000
_cell.length_b   1.000
_cell.length_c   1.000
_cell.angle_alpha   90.00
_cell.angle_beta   90.00
_cell.angle_gamma   90.00
#
_symmetry.space_group_name_H-M   'P 1'
#
loop_
_entity.id
_entity.type
_entity.pdbx_description
1 polymer ?
#
loop_
_entity_poly.entity_id
_entity_poly.type
_entity_poly.pdbx_seq_one_letter_code
_entity_poly.pdbx_strand_id
1 'polypeptide(L)'
;MTIDKQALREKFEAWAEEQCALPWGYLKKRRISDDTYSEPDCTDMWAAWKTSRAEMIEALEKAQLEISSANRVMAVQDLELATRRQRIAELEKGHQEAAKQINSWRRLAKQNIAERGKDISELEAARQRIAEQSAIVAAAEKLVRCKGRYHSELNYRALAKLFGVITPDLPPLEYENVHYTDAAEVEISALRQRIQDLEAREVTLPPTFWYEHDDLSRDVPVLDKRLVKKAIRAAGIKVKGE
;
A
#
# COMPACT_ATOMS: atom_id res chain seq x y z
N MET A 1 -51.42 -18.05 68.22
CA MET A 1 -52.46 -17.02 68.54
C MET A 1 -53.22 -17.42 69.80
N THR A 2 -53.15 -16.68 70.91
CA THR A 2 -53.82 -17.07 72.17
C THR A 2 -55.31 -16.71 72.10
N ILE A 3 -56.16 -17.68 71.74
CA ILE A 3 -57.61 -17.46 71.71
C ILE A 3 -58.13 -17.44 73.14
N ASP A 4 -58.89 -16.40 73.49
CA ASP A 4 -59.63 -16.33 74.75
C ASP A 4 -60.59 -17.54 74.86
N LYS A 5 -60.43 -18.32 75.94
CA LYS A 5 -61.21 -19.54 76.21
C LYS A 5 -62.70 -19.23 76.29
N GLN A 6 -63.06 -18.05 76.82
CA GLN A 6 -64.45 -17.64 76.92
C GLN A 6 -65.03 -17.34 75.54
N ALA A 7 -64.34 -16.54 74.73
CA ALA A 7 -64.74 -16.28 73.35
C ALA A 7 -64.81 -17.56 72.48
N LEU A 8 -63.95 -18.55 72.73
CA LEU A 8 -64.01 -19.86 72.06
C LEU A 8 -65.30 -20.60 72.40
N ARG A 9 -65.67 -20.62 73.69
CA ARG A 9 -66.88 -21.27 74.19
C ARG A 9 -68.15 -20.58 73.71
N GLU A 10 -68.17 -19.25 73.71
CA GLU A 10 -69.30 -18.48 73.19
C GLU A 10 -69.54 -18.73 71.69
N LYS A 11 -68.47 -18.90 70.89
CA LYS A 11 -68.59 -19.28 69.47
C LYS A 11 -69.15 -20.69 69.28
N PHE A 12 -68.72 -21.63 70.12
CA PHE A 12 -69.29 -22.98 70.13
C PHE A 12 -70.77 -22.95 70.49
N GLU A 13 -71.13 -22.23 71.54
CA GLU A 13 -72.53 -22.14 71.99
C GLU A 13 -73.43 -21.49 70.96
N ALA A 14 -72.98 -20.40 70.32
CA ALA A 14 -73.72 -19.77 69.24
C ALA A 14 -73.96 -20.75 68.07
N TRP A 15 -72.92 -21.47 67.67
CA TRP A 15 -73.02 -22.49 66.62
C TRP A 15 -73.97 -23.63 67.03
N ALA A 16 -73.80 -24.19 68.22
CA ALA A 16 -74.61 -25.31 68.69
C ALA A 16 -76.08 -24.92 68.88
N GLU A 17 -76.36 -23.74 69.43
CA GLU A 17 -77.73 -23.23 69.58
C GLU A 17 -78.39 -23.00 68.22
N GLU A 18 -77.65 -22.52 67.22
CA GLU A 18 -78.14 -22.37 65.84
C GLU A 18 -78.39 -23.73 65.17
N GLN A 19 -77.43 -24.65 65.22
CA GLN A 19 -77.52 -25.95 64.54
C GLN A 19 -78.57 -26.88 65.18
N CYS A 20 -78.76 -26.79 66.50
CA CYS A 20 -79.72 -27.60 67.24
C CYS A 20 -81.07 -26.89 67.46
N ALA A 21 -81.27 -25.69 66.89
CA ALA A 21 -82.47 -24.86 67.05
C ALA A 21 -82.85 -24.62 68.53
N LEU A 22 -81.85 -24.39 69.38
CA LEU A 22 -82.04 -24.13 70.81
C LEU A 22 -82.33 -22.66 71.07
N PRO A 23 -83.08 -22.32 72.14
CA PRO A 23 -83.28 -20.94 72.55
C PRO A 23 -81.95 -20.23 72.86
N TRP A 24 -81.89 -18.93 72.59
CA TRP A 24 -80.68 -18.13 72.86
C TRP A 24 -80.23 -18.21 74.32
N GLY A 25 -78.96 -18.52 74.54
CA GLY A 25 -78.35 -18.68 75.86
C GLY A 25 -78.76 -19.96 76.61
N TYR A 26 -79.35 -20.93 75.91
CA TYR A 26 -79.71 -22.26 76.43
C TYR A 26 -78.49 -22.98 77.03
N LEU A 27 -77.36 -22.98 76.32
CA LEU A 27 -76.15 -23.67 76.74
C LEU A 27 -75.42 -22.89 77.83
N LYS A 28 -75.41 -21.56 77.76
CA LYS A 28 -74.77 -20.68 78.76
C LYS A 28 -75.33 -20.89 80.18
N LYS A 29 -76.63 -21.14 80.30
CA LYS A 29 -77.32 -21.43 81.57
C LYS A 29 -77.04 -22.85 82.12
N ARG A 30 -76.50 -23.74 81.29
CA ARG A 30 -76.22 -25.15 81.60
C ARG A 30 -74.73 -25.44 81.74
N ARG A 31 -73.89 -24.42 81.87
CA ARG A 31 -72.47 -24.59 82.17
C ARG A 31 -72.33 -25.09 83.61
N ILE A 32 -71.64 -26.22 83.80
CA ILE A 32 -71.31 -26.74 85.14
C ILE A 32 -69.89 -26.35 85.52
N SER A 33 -68.97 -26.48 84.57
CA SER A 33 -67.58 -26.07 84.72
C SER A 33 -67.09 -25.46 83.40
N ASP A 34 -65.82 -25.06 83.34
CA ASP A 34 -65.18 -24.58 82.12
C ASP A 34 -65.22 -25.61 80.97
N ASP A 35 -65.29 -26.90 81.30
CA ASP A 35 -65.20 -27.99 80.33
C ASP A 35 -66.46 -28.85 80.21
N THR A 36 -67.50 -28.61 81.04
CA THR A 36 -68.69 -29.47 81.07
C THR A 36 -70.00 -28.68 81.08
N TYR A 37 -71.02 -29.30 80.49
CA TYR A 37 -72.40 -28.87 80.51
C TYR A 37 -73.27 -29.86 81.29
N SER A 38 -74.48 -29.44 81.69
CA SER A 38 -75.45 -30.30 82.37
C SER A 38 -75.92 -31.49 81.52
N GLU A 39 -75.83 -31.37 80.20
CA GLU A 39 -76.17 -32.44 79.26
C GLU A 39 -74.86 -33.10 78.76
N PRO A 40 -74.72 -34.44 78.89
CA PRO A 40 -73.54 -35.16 78.41
C PRO A 40 -73.27 -34.94 76.92
N ASP A 41 -74.30 -34.96 76.07
CA ASP A 41 -74.17 -34.76 74.62
C ASP A 41 -73.53 -33.41 74.27
N CYS A 42 -73.88 -32.35 75.00
CA CYS A 42 -73.28 -31.02 74.82
C CYS A 42 -71.82 -30.98 75.28
N THR A 43 -71.45 -31.78 76.28
CA THR A 43 -70.08 -31.91 76.77
C THR A 43 -69.20 -32.60 75.73
N ASP A 44 -69.68 -33.70 75.14
CA ASP A 44 -68.96 -34.42 74.08
C ASP A 44 -68.80 -33.56 72.82
N MET A 45 -69.85 -32.84 72.42
CA MET A 45 -69.80 -31.93 71.28
C MET A 45 -68.84 -30.75 71.51
N TRP A 46 -68.77 -30.23 72.74
CA TRP A 46 -67.80 -29.20 73.13
C TRP A 46 -66.36 -29.74 73.09
N ALA A 47 -66.14 -30.96 73.58
CA ALA A 47 -64.84 -31.61 73.52
C ALA A 47 -64.37 -31.82 72.07
N ALA A 48 -65.24 -32.35 71.21
CA ALA A 48 -64.96 -32.54 69.78
C ALA A 48 -64.70 -31.22 69.05
N TRP A 49 -65.51 -30.18 69.33
CA TRP A 49 -65.31 -28.85 68.75
C TRP A 49 -63.94 -28.26 69.12
N LYS A 50 -63.54 -28.36 70.39
CA LYS A 50 -62.23 -27.89 70.86
C LYS A 50 -61.09 -28.61 70.16
N THR A 51 -61.13 -29.95 70.09
CA THR A 51 -60.05 -30.74 69.48
C THR A 51 -59.94 -30.49 67.99
N SER A 52 -61.05 -30.56 67.24
CA SER A 52 -61.04 -30.30 65.80
C SER A 52 -60.58 -28.88 65.48
N ARG A 53 -61.00 -27.89 66.27
CA ARG A 53 -60.57 -26.50 66.06
C ARG A 53 -59.10 -26.28 66.42
N ALA A 54 -58.58 -26.96 67.44
CA ALA A 54 -57.16 -26.91 67.77
C ALA A 54 -56.31 -27.48 66.62
N GLU A 55 -56.68 -28.64 66.08
CA GLU A 55 -56.02 -29.25 64.91
C GLU A 55 -56.07 -28.35 63.68
N MET A 56 -57.22 -27.72 63.39
CA MET A 56 -57.36 -26.77 62.29
C MET A 56 -56.47 -25.53 62.46
N ILE A 57 -56.36 -24.99 63.68
CA ILE A 57 -55.49 -23.85 63.96
C ILE A 57 -54.03 -24.23 63.78
N GLU A 58 -53.61 -25.40 64.27
CA GLU A 58 -52.24 -25.88 64.08
C GLU A 58 -51.91 -26.04 62.59
N ALA A 59 -52.81 -26.67 61.82
CA ALA A 59 -52.66 -26.80 60.38
C ALA A 59 -52.59 -25.43 59.67
N LEU A 60 -53.41 -24.47 60.09
CA LEU A 60 -53.41 -23.11 59.54
C LEU A 60 -52.13 -22.35 59.87
N GLU A 61 -51.65 -22.40 61.12
CA GLU A 61 -50.40 -21.78 61.55
C GLU A 61 -49.21 -22.39 60.78
N LYS A 62 -49.20 -23.72 60.57
CA LYS A 62 -48.20 -24.40 59.75
C LYS A 62 -48.23 -23.93 58.29
N ALA A 63 -49.41 -23.87 57.67
CA ALA A 63 -49.55 -23.40 56.29
C ALA A 63 -49.11 -21.93 56.13
N GLN A 64 -49.43 -21.07 57.09
CA GLN A 64 -48.98 -19.67 57.09
C GLN A 64 -47.46 -19.55 57.21
N LEU A 65 -46.84 -20.41 58.02
CA LEU A 65 -45.38 -20.46 58.13
C LEU A 65 -44.73 -20.90 56.82
N GLU A 66 -45.29 -21.92 56.15
CA GLU A 66 -44.83 -22.39 54.84
C GLU A 66 -44.97 -21.33 53.75
N ILE A 67 -46.10 -20.62 53.70
CA ILE A 67 -46.28 -19.48 52.77
C ILE A 67 -45.26 -18.38 53.07
N SER A 68 -45.04 -18.07 54.34
CA SER A 68 -44.08 -17.04 54.75
C SER A 68 -42.65 -17.40 54.37
N SER A 69 -42.25 -18.67 54.53
CA SER A 69 -40.93 -19.13 54.12
C SER A 69 -40.78 -19.15 52.60
N ALA A 70 -41.80 -19.61 51.86
CA ALA A 70 -41.83 -19.57 50.40
C ALA A 70 -41.70 -18.14 49.86
N ASN A 71 -42.44 -17.18 50.42
CA ASN A 71 -42.36 -15.77 50.03
C ASN A 71 -40.97 -15.17 50.26
N ARG A 72 -40.29 -15.55 51.36
CA ARG A 72 -38.90 -15.12 51.61
C ARG A 72 -37.95 -15.67 50.57
N VAL A 73 -38.07 -16.95 50.21
CA VAL A 73 -37.23 -17.57 49.18
C VAL A 73 -37.47 -16.91 47.82
N MET A 74 -38.73 -16.66 47.44
CA MET A 74 -39.04 -15.95 46.20
C MET A 74 -38.45 -14.54 46.17
N ALA A 75 -38.54 -13.78 47.26
CA ALA A 75 -37.97 -12.43 47.32
C ALA A 75 -36.44 -12.43 47.11
N VAL A 76 -35.73 -13.41 47.69
CA VAL A 76 -34.29 -13.58 47.46
C VAL A 76 -34.00 -13.93 46.00
N GLN A 77 -34.77 -14.85 45.41
CA GLN A 77 -34.61 -15.24 44.01
C GLN A 77 -34.88 -14.06 43.05
N ASP A 78 -35.88 -13.24 43.32
CA ASP A 78 -36.19 -12.06 42.51
C ASP A 78 -35.05 -11.03 42.52
N LEU A 79 -34.44 -10.80 43.69
CA LEU A 79 -33.25 -9.95 43.83
C LEU A 79 -32.05 -10.52 43.05
N GLU A 80 -31.82 -11.83 43.14
CA GLU A 80 -30.77 -12.49 42.36
C GLU A 80 -31.03 -12.40 40.86
N LEU A 81 -32.27 -12.62 40.41
CA LEU A 81 -32.65 -12.51 39.01
C LEU A 81 -32.49 -11.08 38.49
N ALA A 82 -32.86 -10.07 39.28
CA ALA A 82 -32.65 -8.67 38.94
C ALA A 82 -31.15 -8.36 38.77
N THR A 83 -30.32 -8.83 39.71
CA THR A 83 -28.87 -8.66 39.66
C THR A 83 -28.26 -9.35 38.42
N ARG A 84 -28.69 -10.58 38.14
CA ARG A 84 -28.26 -11.33 36.94
C ARG A 84 -28.68 -10.62 35.64
N ARG A 85 -29.90 -10.08 35.59
CA ARG A 85 -30.38 -9.30 34.42
C ARG A 85 -29.54 -8.05 34.19
N GLN A 86 -29.21 -7.31 35.25
CA GLN A 86 -28.32 -6.14 35.13
C GLN A 86 -26.95 -6.55 34.58
N ARG A 87 -26.37 -7.64 35.10
CA ARG A 87 -25.08 -8.14 34.62
C ARG A 87 -25.12 -8.55 33.15
N ILE A 88 -26.19 -9.20 32.70
CA ILE A 88 -26.37 -9.56 31.28
C ILE A 88 -26.41 -8.29 30.42
N ALA A 89 -27.16 -7.27 30.83
CA ALA A 89 -27.26 -6.02 30.07
C ALA A 89 -25.90 -5.31 29.93
N GLU A 90 -25.08 -5.30 30.98
CA GLU A 90 -23.70 -4.76 30.94
C GLU A 90 -22.82 -5.53 29.93
N LEU A 91 -22.90 -6.87 29.96
CA LEU A 91 -22.15 -7.73 29.05
C LEU A 91 -22.60 -7.54 27.59
N GLU A 92 -23.90 -7.48 27.34
CA GLU A 92 -24.46 -7.23 26.00
C GLU A 92 -23.99 -5.89 25.44
N LYS A 93 -23.98 -4.84 26.26
CA LYS A 93 -23.43 -3.54 25.88
C LYS A 93 -21.95 -3.64 25.51
N GLY A 94 -21.14 -4.30 26.34
CA GLY A 94 -19.72 -4.51 26.08
C GLY A 94 -19.49 -5.29 24.78
N HIS A 95 -20.28 -6.34 24.53
CA HIS A 95 -20.22 -7.11 23.29
C HIS A 95 -20.59 -6.26 22.06
N GLN A 96 -21.60 -5.38 22.18
CA GLN A 96 -21.99 -4.49 21.10
C GLN A 96 -20.87 -3.48 20.76
N GLU A 97 -20.21 -2.93 21.78
CA GLU A 97 -19.07 -2.03 21.59
C GLU A 97 -17.88 -2.74 20.96
N ALA A 98 -17.54 -3.95 21.43
CA ALA A 98 -16.50 -4.78 20.83
C ALA A 98 -16.81 -5.12 19.36
N ALA A 99 -18.06 -5.46 19.04
CA ALA A 99 -18.47 -5.73 17.67
C ALA A 99 -18.30 -4.51 16.75
N LYS A 100 -18.61 -3.29 17.24
CA LYS A 100 -18.35 -2.05 16.51
C LYS A 100 -16.86 -1.84 16.24
N GLN A 101 -16.01 -2.07 17.24
CA GLN A 101 -14.55 -1.96 17.07
C GLN A 101 -14.01 -2.98 16.06
N ILE A 102 -14.44 -4.25 16.15
CA ILE A 102 -14.05 -5.30 15.20
C ILE A 102 -14.43 -4.92 13.77
N ASN A 103 -15.64 -4.38 13.56
CA ASN A 103 -16.08 -3.93 12.25
C ASN A 103 -15.23 -2.74 11.73
N SER A 104 -14.89 -1.80 12.62
CA SER A 104 -13.99 -0.69 12.29
C SER A 104 -12.60 -1.17 11.87
N TRP A 105 -11.97 -2.03 12.67
CA TRP A 105 -10.66 -2.61 12.35
C TRP A 105 -10.69 -3.46 11.08
N ARG A 106 -11.75 -4.23 10.86
CA ARG A 106 -11.95 -4.98 9.61
C ARG A 106 -12.00 -4.05 8.39
N ARG A 107 -12.68 -2.91 8.51
CA ARG A 107 -12.73 -1.90 7.43
C ARG A 107 -11.35 -1.32 7.15
N LEU A 108 -10.63 -0.92 8.19
CA LEU A 108 -9.28 -0.38 8.08
C LEU A 108 -8.31 -1.41 7.47
N ALA A 109 -8.36 -2.66 7.90
CA ALA A 109 -7.55 -3.73 7.36
C ALA A 109 -7.81 -3.94 5.86
N LYS A 110 -9.08 -3.93 5.43
CA LYS A 110 -9.45 -4.00 4.00
C LYS A 110 -8.89 -2.83 3.20
N GLN A 111 -8.96 -1.61 3.74
CA GLN A 111 -8.40 -0.42 3.09
C GLN A 111 -6.87 -0.54 2.95
N ASN A 112 -6.18 -0.90 4.03
CA ASN A 112 -4.74 -1.09 4.01
C ASN A 112 -4.30 -2.16 3.01
N ILE A 113 -5.03 -3.28 2.90
CA ILE A 113 -4.75 -4.32 1.90
C ILE A 113 -4.93 -3.77 0.48
N ALA A 114 -6.00 -3.02 0.23
CA ALA A 114 -6.26 -2.43 -1.09
C ALA A 114 -5.19 -1.38 -1.47
N GLU A 115 -4.77 -0.54 -0.53
CA GLU A 115 -3.70 0.44 -0.74
C GLU A 115 -2.37 -0.25 -1.03
N ARG A 116 -1.97 -1.21 -0.19
CA ARG A 116 -0.75 -2.01 -0.43
C ARG A 116 -0.79 -2.77 -1.76
N GLY A 117 -1.96 -3.21 -2.20
CA GLY A 117 -2.13 -3.83 -3.51
C GLY A 117 -1.76 -2.89 -4.65
N LYS A 118 -2.13 -1.60 -4.55
CA LYS A 118 -1.75 -0.59 -5.55
C LYS A 118 -0.24 -0.34 -5.54
N ASP A 119 0.35 -0.17 -4.35
CA ASP A 119 1.79 0.04 -4.21
C ASP A 119 2.60 -1.11 -4.81
N ILE A 120 2.15 -2.35 -4.62
CA ILE A 120 2.78 -3.55 -5.22
C ILE A 120 2.71 -3.48 -6.76
N SER A 121 1.54 -3.16 -7.32
CA SER A 121 1.40 -3.03 -8.79
C SER A 121 2.28 -1.90 -9.36
N GLU A 122 2.42 -0.77 -8.66
CA GLU A 122 3.31 0.32 -9.07
C GLU A 122 4.79 -0.09 -9.00
N LEU A 123 5.18 -0.81 -7.95
CA LEU A 123 6.52 -1.37 -7.79
C LEU A 123 6.84 -2.37 -8.90
N GLU A 124 5.91 -3.25 -9.27
CA GLU A 124 6.07 -4.18 -10.39
C GLU A 124 6.26 -3.45 -11.72
N ALA A 125 5.44 -2.43 -11.99
CA ALA A 125 5.59 -1.60 -13.18
C ALA A 125 6.93 -0.85 -13.22
N ALA A 126 7.40 -0.32 -12.07
CA ALA A 126 8.69 0.32 -11.96
C ALA A 126 9.85 -0.67 -12.20
N ARG A 127 9.77 -1.88 -11.63
CA ARG A 127 10.75 -2.96 -11.87
C ARG A 127 10.82 -3.33 -13.35
N GLN A 128 9.68 -3.43 -14.02
CA GLN A 128 9.62 -3.72 -15.45
C GLN A 128 10.30 -2.61 -16.28
N ARG A 129 10.01 -1.34 -16.00
CA ARG A 129 10.68 -0.20 -16.65
C ARG A 129 12.19 -0.20 -16.45
N ILE A 130 12.66 -0.50 -15.22
CA ILE A 130 14.10 -0.60 -14.93
C ILE A 130 14.72 -1.75 -15.73
N ALA A 131 14.07 -2.92 -15.80
CA ALA A 131 14.58 -4.05 -16.57
C ALA A 131 14.71 -3.71 -18.07
N GLU A 132 13.70 -3.03 -18.64
CA GLU A 132 13.73 -2.54 -20.02
C GLU A 132 14.86 -1.54 -20.24
N GLN A 133 15.01 -0.56 -19.34
CA GLN A 133 16.10 0.41 -19.40
C GLN A 133 17.47 -0.26 -19.29
N SER A 134 17.65 -1.22 -18.37
CA SER A 134 18.88 -1.99 -18.23
C SER A 134 19.21 -2.77 -19.51
N ALA A 135 18.21 -3.32 -20.20
CA ALA A 135 18.41 -4.00 -21.48
C ALA A 135 18.86 -3.03 -22.60
N ILE A 136 18.27 -1.82 -22.65
CA ILE A 136 18.68 -0.77 -23.60
C ILE A 136 20.11 -0.32 -23.33
N VAL A 137 20.45 -0.06 -22.07
CA VAL A 137 21.82 0.32 -21.65
C VAL A 137 22.79 -0.77 -22.08
N ALA A 138 22.52 -2.04 -21.75
CA ALA A 138 23.36 -3.18 -22.14
C ALA A 138 23.55 -3.30 -23.67
N ALA A 139 22.50 -3.05 -24.46
CA ALA A 139 22.59 -3.03 -25.91
C ALA A 139 23.43 -1.84 -26.43
N ALA A 140 23.28 -0.66 -25.83
CA ALA A 140 24.09 0.52 -26.13
C ALA A 140 25.57 0.27 -25.80
N GLU A 141 25.90 -0.40 -24.68
CA GLU A 141 27.29 -0.77 -24.38
C GLU A 141 27.89 -1.67 -25.44
N LYS A 142 27.15 -2.68 -25.89
CA LYS A 142 27.60 -3.55 -26.98
C LYS A 142 27.83 -2.78 -28.27
N LEU A 143 26.92 -1.86 -28.63
CA LEU A 143 27.05 -1.02 -29.83
C LEU A 143 28.28 -0.12 -29.76
N VAL A 144 28.47 0.61 -28.66
CA VAL A 144 29.64 1.46 -28.44
C VAL A 144 30.92 0.65 -28.48
N ARG A 145 30.96 -0.53 -27.84
CA ARG A 145 32.15 -1.40 -27.84
C ARG A 145 32.46 -1.95 -29.23
N CYS A 146 31.45 -2.29 -30.03
CA CYS A 146 31.64 -2.78 -31.39
C CYS A 146 32.04 -1.67 -32.36
N LYS A 147 31.48 -0.46 -32.24
CA LYS A 147 31.74 0.64 -33.17
C LYS A 147 32.94 1.51 -32.80
N GLY A 148 33.23 1.71 -31.52
CA GLY A 148 34.44 2.39 -31.04
C GLY A 148 35.72 1.66 -31.45
N ARG A 149 35.65 0.34 -31.67
CA ARG A 149 36.74 -0.44 -32.28
C ARG A 149 37.02 -0.12 -33.75
N TYR A 150 36.10 0.52 -34.48
CA TYR A 150 36.20 0.69 -35.93
C TYR A 150 36.23 2.14 -36.43
N HIS A 151 35.82 3.19 -35.69
CA HIS A 151 35.89 4.61 -36.14
C HIS A 151 35.95 5.64 -34.98
N SER A 152 36.45 6.85 -35.28
CA SER A 152 36.84 7.97 -34.40
C SER A 152 36.21 8.01 -32.99
N GLU A 153 37.06 7.76 -31.98
CA GLU A 153 36.66 7.58 -30.58
C GLU A 153 35.87 8.74 -29.94
N LEU A 154 36.02 9.98 -30.43
CA LEU A 154 35.45 11.17 -29.79
C LEU A 154 33.91 11.13 -29.74
N ASN A 155 33.25 10.73 -30.84
CA ASN A 155 31.79 10.66 -30.91
C ASN A 155 31.22 9.48 -30.10
N TYR A 156 31.95 8.37 -30.01
CA TYR A 156 31.52 7.20 -29.22
C TYR A 156 31.69 7.42 -27.72
N ARG A 157 32.73 8.15 -27.29
CA ARG A 157 32.88 8.59 -25.89
C ARG A 157 31.74 9.54 -25.48
N ALA A 158 31.33 10.45 -26.36
CA ALA A 158 30.19 11.34 -26.11
C ALA A 158 28.87 10.56 -25.95
N LEU A 159 28.60 9.59 -26.82
CA LEU A 159 27.43 8.70 -26.72
C LEU A 159 27.46 7.84 -25.44
N ALA A 160 28.60 7.24 -25.11
CA ALA A 160 28.73 6.44 -23.89
C ALA A 160 28.44 7.26 -22.62
N LYS A 161 28.92 8.51 -22.57
CA LYS A 161 28.63 9.45 -21.49
C LYS A 161 27.14 9.82 -21.43
N LEU A 162 26.48 10.01 -22.57
CA LEU A 162 25.05 10.32 -22.66
C LEU A 162 24.17 9.18 -22.12
N PHE A 163 24.55 7.93 -22.41
CA PHE A 163 23.83 6.74 -21.97
C PHE A 163 24.30 6.19 -20.60
N GLY A 164 25.28 6.83 -19.95
CA GLY A 164 25.83 6.39 -18.67
C GLY A 164 26.59 5.06 -18.72
N VAL A 165 27.08 4.69 -19.89
CA VAL A 165 27.73 3.41 -20.20
C VAL A 165 29.23 3.50 -19.97
N ILE A 166 29.84 2.46 -19.38
CA ILE A 166 31.28 2.41 -19.16
C ILE A 166 31.99 2.17 -20.50
N THR A 167 32.91 3.07 -20.87
CA THR A 167 33.83 2.85 -21.99
C THR A 167 35.01 2.04 -21.49
N PRO A 168 35.32 0.86 -22.07
CA PRO A 168 36.58 0.19 -21.76
C PRO A 168 37.74 1.08 -22.21
N ASP A 169 38.81 1.15 -21.41
CA ASP A 169 40.06 1.81 -21.80
C ASP A 169 40.59 1.10 -23.05
N LEU A 170 40.42 1.76 -24.21
CA LEU A 170 41.04 1.31 -25.45
C LEU A 170 42.48 1.82 -25.48
N PRO A 171 43.46 0.98 -25.85
CA PRO A 171 44.80 1.45 -26.14
C PRO A 171 44.73 2.50 -27.26
N PRO A 172 45.62 3.52 -27.26
CA PRO A 172 45.62 4.55 -28.29
C PRO A 172 45.64 3.92 -29.67
N LEU A 173 44.70 4.32 -30.54
CA LEU A 173 44.73 3.94 -31.95
C LEU A 173 46.04 4.46 -32.55
N GLU A 174 46.98 3.57 -32.84
CA GLU A 174 47.99 3.83 -33.86
C GLU A 174 47.21 4.09 -35.14
N TYR A 175 47.10 5.36 -35.53
CA TYR A 175 46.49 5.72 -36.80
C TYR A 175 47.31 5.02 -37.90
N GLU A 176 46.71 4.01 -38.53
CA GLU A 176 47.23 3.37 -39.75
C GLU A 176 47.27 4.37 -40.95
N ASN A 177 46.86 5.63 -40.72
CA ASN A 177 47.00 6.75 -41.65
C ASN A 177 48.37 7.45 -41.59
N VAL A 178 49.26 7.11 -40.64
CA VAL A 178 50.62 7.70 -40.59
C VAL A 178 51.48 7.24 -41.79
N HIS A 179 51.16 6.10 -42.41
CA HIS A 179 51.89 5.64 -43.59
C HIS A 179 51.50 6.38 -44.88
N TYR A 180 50.33 7.02 -44.94
CA TYR A 180 49.97 7.86 -46.09
C TYR A 180 50.45 9.30 -45.94
N THR A 181 50.64 9.81 -44.72
CA THR A 181 51.23 11.14 -44.52
C THR A 181 52.67 11.17 -44.98
N ASP A 182 53.48 10.17 -44.63
CA ASP A 182 54.89 10.13 -45.04
C ASP A 182 55.04 9.96 -46.56
N ALA A 183 54.23 9.11 -47.18
CA ALA A 183 54.25 8.92 -48.63
C ALA A 183 53.79 10.18 -49.39
N ALA A 184 52.70 10.81 -48.94
CA ALA A 184 52.18 12.03 -49.56
C ALA A 184 53.12 13.23 -49.32
N GLU A 185 53.78 13.32 -48.17
CA GLU A 185 54.75 14.39 -47.89
C GLU A 185 56.03 14.23 -48.72
N VAL A 186 56.50 13.00 -48.94
CA VAL A 186 57.60 12.70 -49.88
C VAL A 186 57.21 13.06 -51.31
N GLU A 187 55.98 12.77 -51.72
CA GLU A 187 55.51 13.09 -53.07
C GLU A 187 55.30 14.61 -53.27
N ILE A 188 54.75 15.31 -52.27
CA ILE A 188 54.60 16.77 -52.27
C ILE A 188 55.97 17.46 -52.30
N SER A 189 56.95 16.97 -51.53
CA SER A 189 58.30 17.54 -51.53
C SER A 189 59.03 17.28 -52.85
N ALA A 190 58.90 16.08 -53.44
CA ALA A 190 59.44 15.78 -54.76
C ALA A 190 58.82 16.65 -55.86
N LEU A 191 57.50 16.88 -55.82
CA LEU A 191 56.80 17.76 -56.77
C LEU A 191 57.21 19.23 -56.60
N ARG A 192 57.35 19.71 -55.35
CA ARG A 192 57.85 21.07 -55.07
C ARG A 192 59.26 21.27 -55.62
N GLN A 193 60.15 20.31 -55.41
CA GLN A 193 61.50 20.35 -55.97
C GLN A 193 61.47 20.37 -57.50
N ARG A 194 60.63 19.53 -58.12
CA ARG A 194 60.51 19.50 -59.58
C ARG A 194 59.97 20.81 -60.17
N ILE A 195 59.03 21.46 -59.50
CA ILE A 195 58.53 22.78 -59.90
C ILE A 195 59.65 23.80 -59.80
N GLN A 196 60.42 23.82 -58.71
CA GLN A 196 61.54 24.74 -58.54
C GLN A 196 62.61 24.54 -59.63
N ASP A 197 62.96 23.30 -59.96
CA ASP A 197 63.90 22.98 -61.04
C ASP A 197 63.38 23.44 -62.42
N LEU A 198 62.07 23.33 -62.67
CA LEU A 198 61.45 23.80 -63.90
C LEU A 198 61.39 25.33 -63.97
N GLU A 199 61.08 26.00 -62.86
CA GLU A 199 61.08 27.46 -62.75
C GLU A 199 62.48 28.07 -62.83
N ALA A 200 63.53 27.29 -62.54
CA ALA A 200 64.93 27.70 -62.68
C ALA A 200 65.48 27.52 -64.10
N ARG A 201 64.80 26.77 -64.99
CA ARG A 201 65.28 26.57 -66.37
C ARG A 201 65.15 27.84 -67.20
N GLU A 202 66.23 28.15 -67.91
CA GLU A 202 66.30 29.28 -68.83
C GLU A 202 66.48 28.78 -70.27
N VAL A 203 65.75 29.35 -71.21
CA VAL A 203 65.87 29.05 -72.63
C VAL A 203 67.02 29.85 -73.22
N THR A 204 67.89 29.20 -73.98
CA THR A 204 68.94 29.86 -74.74
C THR A 204 68.43 30.13 -76.14
N LEU A 205 68.40 31.40 -76.56
CA LEU A 205 67.97 31.76 -77.90
C LEU A 205 69.13 31.61 -78.90
N PRO A 206 68.88 31.02 -80.08
CA PRO A 206 69.89 30.99 -81.14
C PRO A 206 70.23 32.42 -81.61
N PRO A 207 71.39 32.61 -82.25
CA PRO A 207 71.73 33.88 -82.91
C PRO A 207 70.64 34.27 -83.92
N THR A 208 70.37 35.57 -84.05
CA THR A 208 69.46 36.07 -85.08
C THR A 208 69.99 35.68 -86.44
N PHE A 209 69.21 34.92 -87.21
CA PHE A 209 69.52 34.63 -88.60
C PHE A 209 68.68 35.51 -89.52
N TRP A 210 69.24 35.80 -90.68
CA TRP A 210 68.70 36.73 -91.67
C TRP A 210 68.40 35.92 -92.93
N TYR A 211 67.25 36.19 -93.56
CA TYR A 211 66.93 35.64 -94.88
C TYR A 211 67.21 36.74 -95.92
N GLU A 212 68.08 36.44 -96.88
CA GLU A 212 68.17 37.21 -98.11
C GLU A 212 66.96 36.85 -98.98
N HIS A 213 66.14 37.84 -99.31
CA HIS A 213 65.10 37.75 -100.32
C HIS A 213 65.58 38.54 -101.53
N ASP A 214 65.63 37.92 -102.72
CA ASP A 214 66.09 38.55 -103.97
C ASP A 214 65.33 39.84 -104.34
N ASP A 215 64.15 40.05 -103.74
CA ASP A 215 63.25 41.17 -104.05
C ASP A 215 63.28 42.32 -103.00
N LEU A 216 64.13 42.25 -101.96
CA LEU A 216 64.19 43.26 -100.90
C LEU A 216 65.59 43.86 -100.77
N SER A 217 65.69 45.19 -100.85
CA SER A 217 66.97 45.93 -100.85
C SER A 217 67.69 45.98 -99.48
N ARG A 218 67.22 45.27 -98.45
CA ARG A 218 67.84 45.15 -97.12
C ARG A 218 67.46 43.83 -96.43
N ASP A 219 68.40 43.26 -95.68
CA ASP A 219 68.20 42.09 -94.83
C ASP A 219 67.09 42.34 -93.80
N VAL A 220 66.06 41.48 -93.81
CA VAL A 220 64.97 41.50 -92.83
C VAL A 220 65.20 40.39 -91.81
N PRO A 221 65.22 40.68 -90.49
CA PRO A 221 65.36 39.63 -89.49
C PRO A 221 64.09 38.79 -89.50
N VAL A 222 64.24 37.47 -89.54
CA VAL A 222 63.12 36.51 -89.65
C VAL A 222 62.17 36.62 -88.45
N LEU A 223 62.71 36.97 -87.28
CA LEU A 223 61.97 37.31 -86.08
C LEU A 223 62.72 38.41 -85.32
N ASP A 224 62.03 39.48 -84.91
CA ASP A 224 62.61 40.51 -84.06
C ASP A 224 62.93 39.92 -82.68
N LYS A 225 64.22 39.88 -82.34
CA LYS A 225 64.74 39.35 -81.07
C LYS A 225 64.05 39.95 -79.85
N ARG A 226 63.63 41.22 -79.91
CA ARG A 226 62.89 41.89 -78.82
C ARG A 226 61.47 41.35 -78.69
N LEU A 227 60.78 41.13 -79.80
CA LEU A 227 59.42 40.57 -79.81
C LEU A 227 59.41 39.11 -79.36
N VAL A 228 60.39 38.31 -79.78
CA VAL A 228 60.56 36.91 -79.35
C VAL A 228 60.78 36.84 -77.84
N LYS A 229 61.70 37.65 -77.29
CA LYS A 229 61.93 37.73 -75.84
C LYS A 229 60.67 38.16 -75.09
N LYS A 230 59.93 39.15 -75.61
CA LYS A 230 58.67 39.62 -75.01
C LYS A 230 57.59 38.52 -75.00
N ALA A 231 57.44 37.77 -76.09
CA ALA A 231 56.49 36.66 -76.19
C ALA A 231 56.84 35.50 -75.23
N ILE A 232 58.13 35.17 -75.09
CA ILE A 232 58.61 34.12 -74.18
C ILE A 232 58.35 34.50 -72.71
N ARG A 233 58.57 35.76 -72.32
CA ARG A 233 58.23 36.25 -70.97
C ARG A 233 56.73 36.26 -70.71
N ALA A 234 55.92 36.62 -71.71
CA ALA A 234 54.46 36.57 -71.58
C ALA A 234 53.95 35.13 -71.33
N ALA A 235 54.70 34.12 -71.79
CA ALA A 235 54.45 32.71 -71.51
C ALA A 235 55.07 32.21 -70.19
N GLY A 236 55.72 33.08 -69.40
CA GLY A 236 56.27 32.75 -68.08
C GLY A 236 57.64 32.04 -68.10
N ILE A 237 58.36 32.07 -69.22
CA ILE A 237 59.64 31.36 -69.39
C ILE A 237 60.83 32.33 -69.27
N LYS A 238 61.87 31.94 -68.53
CA LYS A 238 63.12 32.72 -68.38
C LYS A 238 64.06 32.51 -69.58
N VAL A 239 64.87 33.52 -69.93
CA VAL A 239 65.81 33.47 -71.08
C VAL A 239 67.23 33.70 -70.57
N LYS A 240 68.17 32.84 -70.99
CA LYS A 240 69.55 32.83 -70.49
C LYS A 240 70.35 34.05 -70.95
N GLY A 241 71.07 34.70 -70.03
CA GLY A 241 71.94 35.85 -70.31
C GLY A 241 71.22 37.20 -70.43
N GLU A 242 70.03 37.32 -69.81
CA GLU A 242 69.44 38.60 -69.41
C GLU A 242 69.77 38.96 -67.97
#